data_AF-A0A845DRV7-F1
#
_entry.id   AF-A0A845DRV7-F1
#
_cell.length_a   1.000
_cell.length_b   1.000
_cell.length_c   1.000
_cell.angle_alpha   90.00
_cell.angle_beta   90.00
_cell.angle_gamma   90.00
#
_symmetry.space_group_name_H-M   'P 1'
#
loop_
_entity.id
_entity.type
_entity.pdbx_description
1 polymer ?
#
loop_
_entity_poly.entity_id
_entity_poly.type
_entity_poly.pdbx_seq_one_letter_code
_entity_poly.pdbx_strand_id
1 'polypeptide(L)'
;MEPYKRVGLWKKEVAPVTKSKAEEFKLLGYPRATETEIWNCLMSKVWKGEPEMRLHQVVQDIFHLSSHTYTSYLTVEAYQNDDLLASIEALNQTEPE
;
A
#
# COMPACT_ATOMS: atom_id res chain seq x y z
N MET A 1 21.43 17.67 -10.96
CA MET A 1 20.76 17.13 -9.76
C MET A 1 19.35 16.75 -10.17
N GLU A 2 18.85 15.57 -9.82
CA GLU A 2 17.49 15.14 -10.20
C GLU A 2 16.43 16.12 -9.65
N PRO A 3 15.36 16.41 -10.41
CA PRO A 3 14.32 17.32 -9.97
C PRO A 3 13.49 16.72 -8.85
N TYR A 4 12.90 17.58 -8.01
CA TYR A 4 11.78 17.17 -7.18
C TYR A 4 10.52 17.10 -8.04
N LYS A 5 9.74 16.04 -7.84
CA LYS A 5 8.44 15.87 -8.48
C LYS A 5 7.51 15.19 -7.49
N ARG A 6 6.19 15.38 -7.64
CA ARG A 6 5.22 14.55 -6.92
C ARG A 6 5.51 13.07 -7.14
N VAL A 7 5.42 12.28 -6.08
CA VAL A 7 5.78 10.85 -6.13
C VAL A 7 5.03 10.06 -7.20
N GLY A 8 3.76 10.41 -7.47
CA GLY A 8 2.97 9.83 -8.56
C GLY A 8 3.62 9.92 -9.94
N LEU A 9 4.40 10.99 -10.19
CA LEU A 9 5.09 11.22 -11.46
C LEU A 9 6.32 10.32 -11.66
N TRP A 10 6.78 9.62 -10.62
CA TRP A 10 7.88 8.65 -10.69
C TRP A 10 7.40 7.21 -10.90
N LYS A 11 6.09 6.96 -10.87
CA LYS A 11 5.52 5.60 -10.83
C LYS A 11 5.98 4.73 -12.00
N LYS A 12 6.13 5.32 -13.19
CA LYS A 12 6.60 4.59 -14.38
C LYS A 12 8.08 4.22 -14.27
N GLU A 13 8.91 5.14 -13.79
CA GLU A 13 10.36 4.97 -13.64
C GLU A 13 10.72 3.95 -12.55
N VAL A 14 9.92 3.88 -11.48
CA VAL A 14 10.15 2.96 -10.35
C VAL A 14 9.39 1.64 -10.45
N ALA A 15 8.62 1.40 -11.52
CA ALA A 15 7.93 0.13 -11.78
C ALA A 15 8.81 -1.12 -11.57
N PRO A 16 10.06 -1.22 -12.08
CA PRO A 16 10.90 -2.38 -11.81
C PRO A 16 11.25 -2.54 -10.33
N VAL A 17 11.32 -1.45 -9.57
CA VAL A 17 11.63 -1.44 -8.14
C VAL A 17 10.44 -1.94 -7.33
N THR A 18 9.22 -1.48 -7.64
CA THR A 18 7.99 -1.98 -7.02
C THR A 18 7.75 -3.45 -7.33
N LYS A 19 8.08 -3.89 -8.56
CA LYS A 19 8.05 -5.32 -8.93
C LYS A 19 8.98 -6.15 -8.07
N SER A 20 10.24 -5.73 -7.95
CA SER A 20 11.23 -6.41 -7.12
C SER A 20 10.80 -6.52 -5.66
N LYS A 21 10.21 -5.46 -5.09
CA LYS A 21 9.69 -5.48 -3.71
C LYS A 21 8.48 -6.41 -3.55
N ALA A 22 7.58 -6.45 -4.54
CA ALA A 22 6.46 -7.38 -4.52
C ALA A 22 6.93 -8.84 -4.56
N GLU A 23 7.93 -9.15 -5.38
CA GLU A 23 8.57 -10.48 -5.42
C GLU A 23 9.26 -10.84 -4.09
N GLU A 24 9.97 -9.90 -3.47
CA GLU A 24 10.53 -10.07 -2.13
C GLU A 24 9.46 -10.43 -1.10
N PHE A 25 8.33 -9.71 -1.08
CA PHE A 25 7.24 -10.01 -0.14
C PHE A 25 6.60 -11.38 -0.43
N LYS A 26 6.50 -11.81 -1.69
CA LYS A 26 6.09 -13.18 -1.99
C LYS A 26 7.03 -14.22 -1.37
N LEU A 27 8.35 -14.00 -1.44
CA LEU A 27 9.34 -14.87 -0.81
C LEU A 27 9.24 -14.86 0.72
N LEU A 28 8.82 -13.75 1.31
CA LEU A 28 8.56 -13.63 2.76
C LEU A 28 7.21 -14.22 3.21
N GLY A 29 6.45 -14.85 2.31
CA GLY A 29 5.19 -15.53 2.66
C GLY A 29 3.92 -14.73 2.38
N TYR A 30 4.00 -13.64 1.59
CA TYR A 30 2.85 -12.87 1.13
C TYR A 30 2.55 -13.16 -0.36
N PRO A 31 1.98 -14.33 -0.71
CA PRO A 31 1.90 -14.81 -2.09
C PRO A 31 1.07 -13.92 -3.02
N ARG A 32 0.14 -13.15 -2.47
CA ARG A 32 -0.74 -12.25 -3.21
C ARG A 32 -0.16 -10.86 -3.46
N ALA A 33 1.04 -10.55 -2.94
CA ALA A 33 1.62 -9.22 -3.04
C ALA A 33 1.71 -8.74 -4.50
N THR A 34 1.18 -7.54 -4.78
CA THR A 34 1.23 -6.92 -6.11
C THR A 34 1.92 -5.57 -6.11
N GLU A 35 2.47 -5.15 -7.25
CA GLU A 35 3.08 -3.82 -7.43
C GLU A 35 2.11 -2.69 -7.04
N THR A 36 0.82 -2.87 -7.37
CA THR A 36 -0.25 -1.92 -7.03
C THR A 36 -0.44 -1.80 -5.53
N GLU A 37 -0.50 -2.92 -4.80
CA GLU A 37 -0.61 -2.91 -3.33
C GLU A 37 0.62 -2.29 -2.68
N ILE A 38 1.84 -2.59 -3.17
CA ILE A 38 3.07 -1.96 -2.68
C ILE A 38 2.99 -0.44 -2.85
N TRP A 39 2.58 0.04 -4.03
CA TRP A 39 2.43 1.46 -4.30
C TRP A 39 1.39 2.13 -3.40
N ASN A 40 0.22 1.50 -3.24
CA ASN A 40 -0.86 2.02 -2.39
C ASN A 40 -0.46 2.02 -0.90
N CYS A 41 0.29 1.01 -0.45
CA CYS A 41 0.86 0.96 0.89
C CYS A 41 1.83 2.12 1.12
N LEU A 42 2.73 2.41 0.18
CA LEU A 42 3.65 3.55 0.27
C LEU A 42 2.88 4.87 0.34
N MET A 43 1.90 5.08 -0.56
CA MET A 43 1.05 6.26 -0.58
C MET A 43 0.31 6.50 0.74
N SER A 44 -0.23 5.44 1.35
CA SER A 44 -1.07 5.54 2.56
C SER A 44 -0.27 5.55 3.86
N LYS A 45 0.77 4.72 3.99
CA LYS A 45 1.50 4.52 5.24
C LYS A 45 2.82 5.28 5.34
N VAL A 46 3.52 5.47 4.21
CA VAL A 46 4.87 6.05 4.19
C VAL A 46 4.84 7.53 3.79
N TRP A 47 4.31 7.82 2.60
CA TRP A 47 4.27 9.17 2.04
C TRP A 47 3.09 10.01 2.52
N LYS A 48 1.99 9.35 2.95
CA LYS A 48 0.78 9.98 3.46
C LYS A 48 0.23 11.07 2.51
N GLY A 49 0.14 10.75 1.22
CA GLY A 49 -0.27 11.67 0.15
C GLY A 49 0.72 11.70 -1.03
N GLU A 50 0.75 12.81 -1.77
CA GLU A 50 1.64 13.02 -2.92
C GLU A 50 2.76 14.04 -2.65
N PRO A 51 3.74 13.75 -1.78
CA PRO A 51 4.85 14.66 -1.54
C PRO A 51 5.75 14.81 -2.77
N GLU A 52 6.48 15.92 -2.84
CA GLU A 52 7.52 16.13 -3.83
C GLU A 52 8.83 15.50 -3.36
N MET A 53 9.37 14.58 -4.17
CA MET A 53 10.55 13.78 -3.84
C MET A 53 11.44 13.61 -5.06
N ARG A 54 12.72 13.34 -4.83
CA ARG A 54 13.66 12.90 -5.87
C ARG A 54 13.54 11.40 -6.11
N LEU A 55 13.89 10.95 -7.30
CA LEU A 55 13.81 9.53 -7.69
C LEU A 55 14.52 8.62 -6.67
N HIS A 56 15.76 8.95 -6.29
CA HIS A 56 16.51 8.12 -5.34
C HIS A 56 15.82 7.98 -3.96
N GLN A 57 15.05 8.99 -3.51
CA GLN A 57 14.30 8.92 -2.25
C GLN A 57 13.12 7.97 -2.40
N VAL A 58 12.40 8.03 -3.52
CA VAL A 58 11.29 7.11 -3.84
C VAL A 58 11.80 5.67 -3.90
N VAL A 59 12.92 5.43 -4.59
CA VAL A 59 13.56 4.11 -4.68
C VAL A 59 13.96 3.60 -3.30
N GLN A 60 14.58 4.47 -2.48
CA GLN A 60 14.97 4.13 -1.11
C GLN A 60 13.75 3.72 -0.28
N ASP A 61 12.67 4.50 -0.32
CA ASP A 61 11.46 4.23 0.45
C ASP A 61 10.78 2.91 0.02
N ILE A 62 10.75 2.61 -1.29
CA ILE A 62 10.23 1.32 -1.78
C ILE A 62 11.03 0.16 -1.17
N PHE A 63 12.37 0.22 -1.19
CA PHE A 63 13.20 -0.86 -0.66
C PHE A 63 13.18 -0.96 0.87
N HIS A 64 13.00 0.15 1.57
CA HIS A 64 12.89 0.18 3.04
C HIS A 64 11.48 -0.17 3.56
N LEU A 65 10.50 -0.36 2.68
CA LEU A 65 9.18 -0.81 3.08
C LEU A 65 9.27 -2.15 3.81
N SER A 66 8.91 -2.15 5.10
CA SER A 66 8.96 -3.32 5.96
C SER A 66 7.71 -4.20 5.81
N SER A 67 7.86 -5.51 6.04
CA SER A 67 6.74 -6.46 6.10
C SER A 67 5.72 -6.10 7.19
N HIS A 68 6.17 -5.53 8.30
CA HIS A 68 5.29 -5.03 9.36
C HIS A 68 4.38 -3.89 8.87
N THR A 69 4.95 -2.89 8.19
CA THR A 69 4.17 -1.79 7.60
C THR A 69 3.18 -2.32 6.56
N TYR A 70 3.62 -3.24 5.70
CA TYR A 70 2.76 -3.86 4.69
C TYR A 70 1.62 -4.69 5.30
N THR A 71 1.89 -5.46 6.36
CA THR A 71 0.85 -6.21 7.09
C THR A 71 -0.17 -5.26 7.72
N SER A 72 0.29 -4.17 8.35
CA SER A 72 -0.59 -3.12 8.90
C SER A 72 -1.45 -2.45 7.82
N TYR A 73 -0.93 -2.31 6.59
CA TYR A 73 -1.71 -1.85 5.45
C TYR A 73 -2.79 -2.86 5.06
N LEU A 74 -2.44 -4.13 4.86
CA LEU A 74 -3.38 -5.18 4.48
C LEU A 74 -4.51 -5.38 5.50
N THR A 75 -4.20 -5.30 6.81
CA THR A 75 -5.23 -5.38 7.87
C THR A 75 -6.26 -4.26 7.72
N VAL A 76 -5.83 -3.02 7.44
CA VAL A 76 -6.75 -1.89 7.27
C VAL A 76 -7.57 -2.04 5.98
N GLU A 77 -6.93 -2.45 4.88
CA GLU A 77 -7.65 -2.71 3.62
C GLU A 77 -8.69 -3.83 3.76
N ALA A 78 -8.41 -4.87 4.54
CA ALA A 78 -9.38 -5.93 4.81
C ALA A 78 -10.63 -5.35 5.50
N TYR A 79 -10.49 -4.51 6.52
CA TYR A 79 -11.65 -3.87 7.17
C TYR A 79 -12.44 -2.92 6.26
N GLN A 80 -11.80 -2.32 5.26
CA GLN A 80 -12.46 -1.38 4.34
C GLN A 80 -13.14 -2.06 3.16
N ASN A 81 -12.57 -3.18 2.68
CA ASN A 81 -13.12 -3.94 1.54
C ASN A 81 -14.13 -5.01 1.98
N ASP A 82 -14.07 -5.46 3.23
CA ASP A 82 -15.04 -6.39 3.74
C ASP A 82 -16.32 -5.60 4.09
N ASP A 83 -17.39 -5.94 3.39
CA ASP A 83 -18.79 -5.63 3.71
C ASP A 83 -19.18 -6.11 5.13
N LEU A 84 -18.22 -6.58 5.92
CA LEU A 84 -18.32 -6.99 7.31
C LEU A 84 -18.94 -5.89 8.18
N LEU A 85 -18.55 -4.63 7.99
CA LEU A 85 -19.20 -3.51 8.70
C LEU A 85 -20.67 -3.37 8.31
N ALA A 86 -20.98 -3.42 7.00
CA ALA A 86 -22.37 -3.40 6.52
C ALA A 86 -23.18 -4.63 6.98
N SER A 87 -22.53 -5.79 7.07
CA SER A 87 -23.11 -7.06 7.53
C SER A 87 -23.40 -7.03 9.03
N ILE A 88 -22.51 -6.42 9.83
CA ILE A 88 -22.70 -6.20 11.27
C ILE A 88 -23.87 -5.22 11.50
N GLU A 89 -23.92 -4.13 10.73
CA GLU A 89 -25.01 -3.15 10.83
C GLU A 89 -26.38 -3.77 10.45
N ALA A 90 -26.42 -4.63 9.42
CA ALA A 90 -27.63 -5.32 9.01
C ALA A 90 -28.19 -6.26 10.09
N LEU A 91 -27.33 -6.95 10.86
CA LEU A 91 -27.74 -7.82 11.96
C LEU A 91 -28.28 -7.06 13.18
N ASN A 92 -27.81 -5.83 13.41
CA ASN A 92 -28.29 -5.00 14.52
C ASN A 92 -29.62 -4.28 14.23
N GLN A 93 -30.09 -4.28 12.98
CA GLN A 93 -31.35 -3.65 12.56
C GLN A 93 -32.56 -4.60 12.60
N THR A 94 -32.40 -5.85 13.03
CA THR A 94 -33.46 -6.89 13.01
C THR A 94 -34.18 -7.14 14.34
N GLU A 95 -34.25 -6.16 15.23
CA GLU A 95 -35.21 -6.21 16.36
C GLU A 95 -36.45 -5.35 16.02
N PRO A 96 -37.53 -5.93 15.49
CA PRO A 96 -38.83 -5.31 15.59
C PRO A 96 -39.34 -5.47 17.03
N GLU A 97 -39.77 -4.35 17.64
CA GLU A 97 -40.57 -4.31 18.87
C GLU A 97 -41.86 -5.15 18.77
#